data_AF-A0A0Q8D215-F1
#
_entry.id   AF-A0A0Q8D215-F1
#
_cell.length_a   1.000
_cell.length_b   1.000
_cell.length_c   1.000
_cell.angle_alpha   90.00
_cell.angle_beta   90.00
_cell.angle_gamma   90.00
#
_symmetry.space_group_name_H-M   'P 1'
#
loop_
_entity.id
_entity.type
_entity.pdbx_description
1 polymer ?
#
loop_
_entity_poly.entity_id
_entity_poly.type
_entity_poly.pdbx_seq_one_letter_code
_entity_poly.pdbx_strand_id
1 'polypeptide(L)'
;MRHHETNSGIYPGLLAIGLSALLAIVSPAFAADPDDPYPAAIETLADKLATRFVDPAVGRRYADMLRSKLSAGEYADIDDAKDLAQRLTLDLQAVAADGHLRVDLAPDLGAGAGPVSNGPRRVVGPAPTGTGSARASPQRVPPASGAPSRVSALAPIDLPSVAETKWIADGVAYIRFNQFAGEPASVAAIRAFVQDHANAKAVIIDTRSLARGGGLAEMDALFPFLFAQETVLVEMSVAKNDRLGRGPVPFATPTLRTVPGAANQLVRQHVAIPDPAERRLR
;
A
#
# COMPACT_ATOMS: atom_id res chain seq x y z
N MET A 1 -56.65 32.82 -4.16
CA MET A 1 -57.39 33.63 -3.16
C MET A 1 -56.80 33.30 -1.80
N ARG A 2 -56.09 34.25 -1.18
CA ARG A 2 -55.56 34.12 0.19
C ARG A 2 -56.65 34.46 1.21
N HIS A 3 -56.36 34.04 2.45
CA HIS A 3 -56.90 34.49 3.73
C HIS A 3 -58.17 33.77 4.22
N HIS A 4 -58.04 33.05 5.33
CA HIS A 4 -58.33 33.67 6.63
C HIS A 4 -57.70 32.90 7.80
N GLU A 5 -56.97 33.66 8.62
CA GLU A 5 -56.58 33.34 9.99
C GLU A 5 -57.77 33.55 10.94
N THR A 6 -57.81 32.77 12.02
CA THR A 6 -58.44 33.06 13.32
C THR A 6 -57.75 32.16 14.35
N ASN A 7 -57.47 32.51 15.61
CA ASN A 7 -57.53 33.75 16.36
C ASN A 7 -56.78 33.45 17.68
N SER A 8 -56.21 34.48 18.27
CA SER A 8 -55.37 34.47 19.46
C SER A 8 -56.17 34.28 20.76
N GLY A 9 -55.55 33.68 21.78
CA GLY A 9 -56.04 33.68 23.17
C GLY A 9 -54.92 33.37 24.16
N ILE A 10 -54.61 34.33 25.04
CA ILE A 10 -53.47 34.37 25.97
C ILE A 10 -53.99 34.31 27.42
N TYR A 11 -53.54 33.26 28.15
CA TYR A 11 -53.19 33.06 29.59
C TYR A 11 -54.15 33.50 30.74
N PRO A 12 -53.94 33.15 32.04
CA PRO A 12 -52.87 32.33 32.67
C PRO A 12 -53.34 31.27 33.71
N GLY A 13 -52.42 30.38 34.12
CA GLY A 13 -52.57 29.48 35.27
C GLY A 13 -51.21 29.01 35.78
N LEU A 14 -51.04 29.03 37.11
CA LEU A 14 -49.79 29.01 37.89
C LEU A 14 -48.82 27.83 37.71
N LEU A 15 -47.52 28.18 37.77
CA LEU A 15 -46.43 27.63 38.60
C LEU A 15 -46.49 26.15 39.04
N ALA A 16 -45.57 25.34 38.51
CA ALA A 16 -44.96 24.23 39.26
C ALA A 16 -43.48 24.09 38.86
N ILE A 17 -42.64 24.12 39.89
CA ILE A 17 -41.18 24.01 39.87
C ILE A 17 -40.81 22.55 39.59
N GLY A 18 -39.91 22.31 38.64
CA GLY A 18 -39.39 20.99 38.30
C GLY A 18 -38.02 21.08 37.64
N LEU A 19 -36.99 21.22 38.47
CA LEU A 19 -35.58 21.13 38.11
C LEU A 19 -35.28 19.73 37.55
N SER A 20 -34.83 19.63 36.29
CA SER A 20 -34.06 18.47 35.82
C SER A 20 -33.13 18.91 34.70
N ALA A 21 -31.89 19.19 35.11
CA ALA A 21 -30.75 19.32 34.23
C ALA A 21 -30.47 17.94 33.60
N LEU A 22 -30.72 17.80 32.30
CA LEU A 22 -30.24 16.65 31.54
C LEU A 22 -28.76 16.90 31.19
N LEU A 23 -27.86 16.53 32.11
CA LEU A 23 -26.46 16.32 31.79
C LEU A 23 -26.37 15.04 30.92
N ALA A 24 -26.31 15.20 29.61
CA ALA A 24 -25.80 14.14 28.73
C ALA A 24 -24.28 14.28 28.68
N ILE A 25 -23.57 13.67 29.62
CA ILE A 25 -22.11 13.55 29.57
C ILE A 25 -21.72 12.08 29.62
N VAL A 26 -20.83 11.76 28.66
CA VAL A 26 -20.00 10.56 28.47
C VAL A 26 -20.68 9.42 27.72
N SER A 27 -20.52 9.44 26.40
CA SER A 27 -20.39 8.21 25.62
C SER A 27 -19.26 7.36 26.24
N PRO A 28 -19.50 6.09 26.61
CA PRO A 28 -18.38 5.19 26.81
C PRO A 28 -17.75 4.99 25.43
N ALA A 29 -16.52 5.47 25.29
CA ALA A 29 -15.61 4.94 24.30
C ALA A 29 -15.61 3.41 24.49
N PHE A 30 -15.87 2.66 23.42
CA PHE A 30 -15.87 1.21 23.37
C PHE A 30 -14.68 0.61 24.13
N ALA A 31 -14.89 0.24 25.39
CA ALA A 31 -14.02 -0.69 26.08
C ALA A 31 -14.52 -2.08 25.67
N ALA A 32 -13.67 -2.84 24.98
CA ALA A 32 -13.93 -4.25 24.74
C ALA A 32 -14.13 -4.95 26.11
N ASP A 33 -15.12 -5.82 26.20
CA ASP A 33 -15.29 -6.70 27.35
C ASP A 33 -14.03 -7.59 27.46
N PRO A 34 -13.28 -7.56 28.57
CA PRO A 34 -12.09 -8.40 28.73
C PRO A 34 -12.41 -9.90 28.72
N ASP A 35 -13.67 -10.30 28.95
CA ASP A 35 -14.11 -11.70 28.96
C ASP A 35 -14.61 -12.19 27.59
N ASP A 36 -14.86 -11.29 26.62
CA ASP A 36 -15.25 -11.62 25.24
C ASP A 36 -14.78 -10.54 24.24
N PRO A 37 -13.46 -10.51 23.90
CA PRO A 37 -12.89 -9.44 23.11
C PRO A 37 -13.25 -9.52 21.62
N TYR A 38 -13.79 -10.64 21.15
CA TYR A 38 -13.89 -10.95 19.72
C TYR A 38 -15.10 -10.33 19.03
N PRO A 39 -16.33 -10.30 19.58
CA PRO A 39 -17.47 -9.67 18.93
C PRO A 39 -17.20 -8.22 18.52
N ALA A 40 -16.61 -7.42 19.43
CA ALA A 40 -16.26 -6.03 19.15
C ALA A 40 -15.18 -5.92 18.05
N ALA A 41 -14.19 -6.82 18.05
CA ALA A 41 -13.16 -6.86 17.02
C ALA A 41 -13.71 -7.28 15.64
N ILE A 42 -14.61 -8.25 15.61
CA ILE A 42 -15.29 -8.74 14.39
C ILE A 42 -16.20 -7.66 13.82
N GLU A 43 -16.97 -6.94 14.65
CA GLU A 43 -17.76 -5.79 14.20
C GLU A 43 -16.86 -4.68 13.64
N THR A 44 -15.75 -4.38 14.32
CA THR A 44 -14.77 -3.41 13.82
C THR A 44 -14.17 -3.83 12.47
N LEU A 45 -13.93 -5.13 12.26
CA LEU A 45 -13.48 -5.67 10.98
C LEU A 45 -14.56 -5.52 9.91
N ALA A 46 -15.81 -5.87 10.22
CA ALA A 46 -16.95 -5.72 9.32
C ALA A 46 -17.12 -4.26 8.87
N ASP A 47 -17.04 -3.30 9.79
CA ASP A 47 -17.09 -1.87 9.47
C ASP A 47 -15.96 -1.43 8.54
N LYS A 48 -14.73 -1.87 8.80
CA LYS A 48 -13.59 -1.56 7.93
C LYS A 48 -13.77 -2.13 6.53
N LEU A 49 -14.27 -3.36 6.40
CA LEU A 49 -14.53 -3.98 5.10
C LEU A 49 -15.66 -3.24 4.36
N ALA A 50 -16.76 -2.90 5.05
CA ALA A 50 -17.88 -2.17 4.44
C ALA A 50 -17.50 -0.76 3.95
N THR A 51 -16.57 -0.09 4.63
CA THR A 51 -16.23 1.31 4.36
C THR A 51 -14.96 1.51 3.55
N ARG A 52 -13.99 0.58 3.66
CA ARG A 52 -12.63 0.75 3.12
C ARG A 52 -12.19 -0.38 2.20
N PHE A 53 -13.00 -1.40 1.95
CA PHE A 53 -12.63 -2.38 0.93
C PHE A 53 -12.67 -1.74 -0.45
N VAL A 54 -11.73 -2.13 -1.32
CA VAL A 54 -11.53 -1.49 -2.63
C VAL A 54 -12.78 -1.64 -3.50
N ASP A 55 -13.41 -2.82 -3.52
CA ASP A 55 -14.72 -3.03 -4.12
C ASP A 55 -15.81 -2.83 -3.04
N PRO A 56 -16.62 -1.75 -3.11
CA PRO A 56 -17.59 -1.46 -2.07
C PRO A 56 -18.68 -2.53 -1.93
N ALA A 57 -19.06 -3.20 -3.01
CA ALA A 57 -20.10 -4.22 -2.99
C ALA A 57 -19.58 -5.50 -2.33
N VAL A 58 -18.36 -5.91 -2.66
CA VAL A 58 -17.70 -7.06 -2.02
C VAL A 58 -17.44 -6.78 -0.54
N GLY A 59 -16.97 -5.58 -0.20
CA GLY A 59 -16.75 -5.17 1.19
C GLY A 59 -18.00 -5.27 2.07
N ARG A 60 -19.16 -4.85 1.54
CA ARG A 60 -20.46 -4.99 2.22
C ARG A 60 -20.85 -6.46 2.40
N ARG A 61 -20.68 -7.29 1.36
CA ARG A 61 -20.97 -8.73 1.45
C ARG A 61 -20.15 -9.42 2.54
N TYR A 62 -18.87 -9.05 2.68
CA TYR A 62 -18.04 -9.56 3.79
C TYR A 62 -18.59 -9.11 5.15
N ALA A 63 -18.90 -7.82 5.30
CA ALA A 63 -19.42 -7.27 6.54
C ALA A 63 -20.74 -7.93 6.96
N ASP A 64 -21.68 -8.08 6.02
CA ASP A 64 -22.98 -8.71 6.27
C ASP A 64 -22.82 -10.17 6.70
N MET A 65 -21.91 -10.91 6.06
CA MET A 65 -21.58 -12.28 6.44
C MET A 65 -21.01 -12.35 7.86
N LEU A 66 -20.01 -11.51 8.19
CA LEU A 66 -19.40 -11.51 9.52
C LEU A 66 -20.42 -11.23 10.62
N ARG A 67 -21.30 -10.24 10.40
CA ARG A 67 -22.37 -9.89 11.34
C ARG A 67 -23.40 -11.00 11.48
N SER A 68 -23.78 -11.62 10.38
CA SER A 68 -24.72 -12.75 10.39
C SER A 68 -24.17 -13.91 11.22
N LYS A 69 -22.93 -14.33 10.96
CA LYS A 69 -22.28 -15.44 11.67
C LYS A 69 -22.03 -15.12 13.15
N LEU A 70 -21.64 -13.89 13.45
CA LEU A 70 -21.47 -13.41 14.82
C LEU A 70 -22.80 -13.47 15.59
N SER A 71 -23.90 -12.94 15.00
CA SER A 71 -25.22 -12.97 15.63
C SER A 71 -25.79 -14.38 15.81
N ALA A 72 -25.36 -15.33 14.97
CA ALA A 72 -25.70 -16.74 15.08
C ALA A 72 -24.82 -17.50 16.09
N GLY A 73 -23.83 -16.85 16.70
CA GLY A 73 -22.92 -17.46 17.68
C GLY A 73 -21.88 -18.40 17.05
N GLU A 74 -21.65 -18.36 15.74
CA GLU A 74 -20.71 -19.29 15.05
C GLU A 74 -19.25 -19.16 15.50
N TYR A 75 -18.92 -18.08 16.20
CA TYR A 75 -17.58 -17.79 16.72
C TYR A 75 -17.46 -17.95 18.24
N ALA A 76 -18.56 -18.22 18.95
CA ALA A 76 -18.60 -18.18 20.42
C ALA A 76 -17.76 -19.28 21.08
N ASP A 77 -17.63 -20.44 20.43
CA ASP A 77 -16.90 -21.61 20.97
C ASP A 77 -15.41 -21.63 20.53
N ILE A 78 -14.89 -20.54 19.95
CA ILE A 78 -13.51 -20.48 19.46
C ILE A 78 -12.66 -19.63 20.41
N ASP A 79 -12.03 -20.30 21.39
CA ASP A 79 -11.23 -19.63 22.42
C ASP A 79 -9.83 -19.21 21.93
N ASP A 80 -9.27 -19.95 20.96
CA ASP A 80 -7.93 -19.67 20.44
C ASP A 80 -7.96 -18.59 19.34
N ALA A 81 -7.20 -17.51 19.56
CA ALA A 81 -7.14 -16.36 18.67
C ALA A 81 -6.67 -16.70 17.23
N LYS A 82 -5.80 -17.70 17.09
CA LYS A 82 -5.27 -18.14 15.80
C LYS A 82 -6.31 -18.98 15.05
N ASP A 83 -7.01 -19.85 15.76
CA ASP A 83 -8.12 -20.61 15.19
C ASP A 83 -9.26 -19.68 14.75
N LEU A 84 -9.56 -18.64 15.53
CA LEU A 84 -10.52 -17.61 15.14
C LEU A 84 -10.07 -16.85 13.89
N ALA A 85 -8.81 -16.40 13.84
CA ALA A 85 -8.27 -15.70 12.68
C ALA A 85 -8.32 -16.57 11.40
N GLN A 86 -8.01 -17.86 11.52
CA GLN A 86 -8.12 -18.83 10.44
C GLN A 86 -9.59 -19.00 10.00
N ARG A 87 -10.52 -19.16 10.95
CA ARG A 87 -11.95 -19.29 10.65
C ARG A 87 -12.51 -18.05 9.96
N LEU A 88 -12.22 -16.86 10.48
CA LEU A 88 -12.61 -15.59 9.86
C LEU A 88 -12.05 -15.45 8.43
N THR A 89 -10.78 -15.84 8.22
CA THR A 89 -10.19 -15.85 6.89
C THR A 89 -10.93 -16.79 5.95
N LEU A 90 -11.23 -18.03 6.37
CA LEU A 90 -11.98 -18.98 5.56
C LEU A 90 -13.38 -18.47 5.19
N ASP A 91 -14.08 -17.91 6.17
CA ASP A 91 -15.42 -17.35 5.95
C ASP A 91 -15.39 -16.18 4.96
N LEU A 92 -14.39 -15.28 5.06
CA LEU A 92 -14.17 -14.21 4.08
C LEU A 92 -13.89 -14.78 2.68
N GLN A 93 -12.95 -15.72 2.56
CA GLN A 93 -12.60 -16.32 1.27
C GLN A 93 -13.78 -17.06 0.60
N ALA A 94 -14.71 -17.60 1.39
CA ALA A 94 -15.93 -18.23 0.90
C ALA A 94 -16.95 -17.24 0.30
N VAL A 95 -16.96 -15.99 0.76
CA VAL A 95 -17.83 -14.92 0.21
C VAL A 95 -17.31 -14.42 -1.14
N ALA A 96 -16.00 -14.16 -1.20
CA ALA A 96 -15.28 -13.79 -2.41
C ALA A 96 -13.79 -14.08 -2.18
N ALA A 97 -13.20 -14.90 -3.05
CA ALA A 97 -11.79 -15.26 -2.94
C ALA A 97 -10.90 -14.06 -3.28
N ASP A 98 -10.00 -13.69 -2.37
CA ASP A 98 -8.99 -12.63 -2.52
C ASP A 98 -7.71 -13.01 -1.79
N GLY A 99 -6.65 -13.34 -2.55
CA GLY A 99 -5.35 -13.72 -1.99
C GLY A 99 -4.63 -12.62 -1.20
N HIS A 100 -5.15 -11.39 -1.21
CA HIS A 100 -4.61 -10.25 -0.45
C HIS A 100 -5.37 -9.99 0.86
N LEU A 101 -6.50 -10.66 1.08
CA LEU A 101 -7.32 -10.50 2.28
C LEU A 101 -7.14 -11.68 3.23
N ARG A 102 -6.60 -11.39 4.42
CA ARG A 102 -6.48 -12.36 5.52
C ARG A 102 -6.64 -11.68 6.86
N VAL A 103 -7.10 -12.44 7.85
CA VAL A 103 -7.11 -12.03 9.26
C VAL A 103 -5.92 -12.71 9.92
N ASP A 104 -5.08 -11.92 10.58
CA ASP A 104 -3.94 -12.41 11.36
C ASP A 104 -3.98 -11.76 12.75
N LEU A 105 -3.29 -12.40 13.70
CA LEU A 105 -3.05 -11.78 15.00
C LEU A 105 -2.18 -10.53 14.82
N ALA A 106 -2.45 -9.51 15.64
CA ALA A 106 -1.56 -8.38 15.74
C ALA A 106 -0.17 -8.87 16.17
N PRO A 107 0.92 -8.41 15.52
CA PRO A 107 2.26 -8.79 15.95
C PRO A 107 2.47 -8.31 17.39
N ASP A 108 3.01 -9.18 18.25
CA ASP A 108 3.46 -8.79 19.58
C ASP A 108 4.63 -7.81 19.40
N LEU A 109 4.30 -6.52 19.49
CA LEU A 109 5.28 -5.45 19.55
C LEU A 109 5.84 -5.43 20.97
N GLY A 110 6.60 -6.49 21.32
CA GLY A 110 7.16 -6.66 22.66
C GLY A 110 7.77 -5.35 23.16
N ALA A 111 7.57 -5.06 24.46
CA ALA A 111 8.05 -3.86 25.13
C ALA A 111 9.56 -3.66 24.87
N GLY A 112 9.90 -2.88 23.84
CA GLY A 112 11.28 -2.75 23.34
C GLY A 112 11.38 -2.35 21.87
N ALA A 113 10.35 -2.59 21.05
CA ALA A 113 10.33 -2.13 19.66
C ALA A 113 9.80 -0.69 19.57
N GLY A 114 10.70 0.30 19.66
CA GLY A 114 10.40 1.68 19.28
C GLY A 114 9.85 1.75 17.84
N PRO A 115 9.15 2.84 17.47
CA PRO A 115 8.43 2.91 16.20
C PRO A 115 9.39 2.69 15.03
N VAL A 116 9.22 1.57 14.32
CA VAL A 116 9.87 1.32 13.04
C VAL A 116 9.32 2.30 12.01
N SER A 117 10.01 3.43 11.86
CA SER A 117 9.79 4.35 10.77
C SER A 117 10.36 3.74 9.49
N ASN A 118 9.50 3.15 8.64
CA ASN A 118 9.84 2.87 7.24
C ASN A 118 9.80 4.17 6.41
N GLY A 119 10.57 5.18 6.84
CA GLY A 119 10.92 6.36 6.05
C GLY A 119 12.40 6.27 5.67
N PRO A 120 12.84 6.94 4.59
CA PRO A 120 14.24 6.95 4.21
C PRO A 120 15.08 7.55 5.35
N ARG A 121 15.88 6.72 6.03
CA ARG A 121 16.79 7.17 7.08
C ARG A 121 17.97 7.87 6.41
N ARG A 122 18.05 9.20 6.58
CA ARG A 122 19.24 9.97 6.19
C ARG A 122 20.39 9.60 7.12
N VAL A 123 21.37 8.84 6.63
CA VAL A 123 22.61 8.56 7.37
C VAL A 123 23.56 9.74 7.14
N VAL A 124 23.80 10.53 8.19
CA VAL A 124 24.96 11.43 8.25
C VAL A 124 26.13 10.57 8.71
N GLY A 125 27.07 10.26 7.81
CA GLY A 125 28.26 9.48 8.15
C GLY A 125 29.27 10.30 8.96
N PRO A 126 29.97 9.72 9.95
CA PRO A 126 31.14 10.35 10.54
C PRO A 126 32.35 10.26 9.60
N ALA A 127 33.22 11.27 9.65
CA ALA A 127 34.43 11.42 8.84
C ALA A 127 35.46 10.29 9.10
N PRO A 128 36.33 9.96 8.12
CA PRO A 128 37.23 8.82 8.22
C PRO A 128 38.48 9.16 9.05
N THR A 129 38.88 8.25 9.94
CA THR A 129 40.21 8.24 10.53
C THR A 129 40.89 6.88 10.35
N GLY A 130 41.99 6.89 9.61
CA GLY A 130 43.26 6.24 9.98
C GLY A 130 43.39 4.72 9.91
N THR A 131 44.06 4.27 8.85
CA THR A 131 45.22 3.33 8.82
C THR A 131 45.38 2.23 9.88
N GLY A 132 45.49 0.98 9.41
CA GLY A 132 46.12 -0.11 10.18
C GLY A 132 45.98 -1.48 9.52
N SER A 133 47.09 -1.99 8.98
CA SER A 133 47.22 -3.31 8.32
C SER A 133 47.47 -4.42 9.36
N ALA A 134 46.77 -5.55 9.27
CA ALA A 134 47.28 -6.84 9.77
C ALA A 134 46.56 -8.04 9.15
N ARG A 135 47.41 -9.01 8.82
CA ARG A 135 47.25 -10.24 8.03
C ARG A 135 46.69 -11.39 8.89
N ALA A 136 45.78 -12.23 8.35
CA ALA A 136 45.54 -13.58 8.86
C ALA A 136 45.03 -14.54 7.76
N SER A 137 45.62 -15.74 7.73
CA SER A 137 45.49 -16.82 6.74
C SER A 137 44.19 -17.64 6.86
N PRO A 138 43.83 -18.50 5.87
CA PRO A 138 42.48 -19.01 5.71
C PRO A 138 42.26 -20.33 6.47
N GLN A 139 41.13 -20.46 7.17
CA GLN A 139 40.68 -21.72 7.76
C GLN A 139 39.52 -22.31 6.93
N ARG A 140 39.79 -23.50 6.38
CA ARG A 140 38.89 -24.32 5.57
C ARG A 140 37.90 -25.06 6.48
N VAL A 141 36.60 -24.94 6.21
CA VAL A 141 35.52 -25.71 6.88
C VAL A 141 34.79 -26.56 5.81
N PRO A 142 34.44 -27.83 6.06
CA PRO A 142 33.80 -28.73 5.10
C PRO A 142 32.28 -28.47 4.95
N PRO A 143 31.62 -29.00 3.89
CA PRO A 143 30.24 -28.63 3.58
C PRO A 143 29.23 -29.40 4.45
N ALA A 144 28.26 -28.67 5.01
CA ALA A 144 27.07 -29.25 5.63
C ALA A 144 25.88 -29.10 4.68
N SER A 145 25.18 -30.21 4.49
CA SER A 145 24.05 -30.44 3.60
C SER A 145 22.84 -29.53 3.82
N GLY A 146 22.25 -29.09 2.69
CA GLY A 146 20.81 -29.17 2.41
C GLY A 146 19.81 -28.62 3.44
N ALA A 147 19.67 -27.30 3.48
CA ALA A 147 18.41 -26.64 3.82
C ALA A 147 18.21 -25.48 2.83
N PRO A 148 16.98 -25.20 2.34
CA PRO A 148 16.78 -24.08 1.43
C PRO A 148 17.14 -22.80 2.19
N SER A 149 18.22 -22.15 1.76
CA SER A 149 18.58 -20.83 2.26
C SER A 149 17.37 -19.93 2.07
N ARG A 150 16.78 -19.45 3.17
CA ARG A 150 15.90 -18.29 3.12
C ARG A 150 16.72 -17.19 2.46
N VAL A 151 16.45 -16.92 1.19
CA VAL A 151 17.04 -15.79 0.48
C VAL A 151 16.56 -14.57 1.26
N SER A 152 17.46 -13.99 2.03
CA SER A 152 17.18 -12.77 2.78
C SER A 152 16.75 -11.73 1.74
N ALA A 153 15.52 -11.24 1.83
CA ALA A 153 14.89 -10.30 0.90
C ALA A 153 15.45 -8.88 1.02
N LEU A 154 16.76 -8.77 1.20
CA LEU A 154 17.51 -7.52 1.31
C LEU A 154 18.75 -7.68 0.43
N ALA A 155 18.61 -7.49 -0.88
CA ALA A 155 19.78 -7.09 -1.64
C ALA A 155 20.33 -5.77 -1.04
N PRO A 156 21.65 -5.52 -1.10
CA PRO A 156 22.21 -4.29 -0.57
C PRO A 156 21.48 -3.09 -1.16
N ILE A 157 21.00 -2.20 -0.30
CA ILE A 157 20.30 -0.95 -0.67
C ILE A 157 21.21 -0.05 -1.54
N ASP A 158 22.52 -0.32 -1.54
CA ASP A 158 23.57 0.46 -2.22
C ASP A 158 23.89 0.02 -3.66
N LEU A 159 23.14 -0.92 -4.24
CA LEU A 159 23.33 -1.27 -5.65
C LEU A 159 22.69 -0.20 -6.56
N PRO A 160 23.36 0.21 -7.65
CA PRO A 160 22.78 1.18 -8.58
C PRO A 160 21.51 0.60 -9.21
N SER A 161 20.50 1.45 -9.42
CA SER A 161 19.20 1.00 -9.95
C SER A 161 19.33 0.39 -11.35
N VAL A 162 20.10 1.03 -12.24
CA VAL A 162 20.54 0.45 -13.52
C VAL A 162 21.87 -0.25 -13.30
N ALA A 163 21.89 -1.56 -13.51
CA ALA A 163 23.03 -2.41 -13.20
C ALA A 163 23.98 -2.58 -14.39
N GLU A 164 23.42 -2.64 -15.59
CA GLU A 164 24.16 -2.93 -16.82
C GLU A 164 23.38 -2.46 -18.04
N THR A 165 24.10 -1.92 -19.02
CA THR A 165 23.61 -1.62 -20.37
C THR A 165 24.63 -2.12 -21.39
N LYS A 166 24.17 -2.79 -22.46
CA LYS A 166 25.04 -3.28 -23.54
C LYS A 166 24.25 -3.72 -24.78
N TRP A 167 24.95 -3.89 -25.89
CA TRP A 167 24.53 -4.78 -26.97
C TRP A 167 24.86 -6.22 -26.59
N ILE A 168 23.89 -7.13 -26.71
CA ILE A 168 24.12 -8.58 -26.48
C ILE A 168 24.21 -9.38 -27.76
N ALA A 169 23.72 -8.82 -28.87
CA ALA A 169 23.83 -9.33 -30.22
C ALA A 169 23.63 -8.18 -31.21
N ASP A 170 23.86 -8.42 -32.50
CA ASP A 170 23.58 -7.43 -33.55
C ASP A 170 22.11 -6.98 -33.48
N GLY A 171 21.91 -5.68 -33.30
CA GLY A 171 20.58 -5.08 -33.17
C GLY A 171 19.81 -5.45 -31.90
N VAL A 172 20.39 -6.13 -30.90
CA VAL A 172 19.72 -6.46 -29.64
C VAL A 172 20.37 -5.74 -28.47
N ALA A 173 19.68 -4.71 -27.99
CA ALA A 173 20.07 -3.95 -26.80
C ALA A 173 19.59 -4.64 -25.53
N TYR A 174 20.31 -4.43 -24.44
CA TYR A 174 20.03 -5.04 -23.14
C TYR A 174 20.23 -4.01 -22.03
N ILE A 175 19.27 -3.94 -21.12
CA ILE A 175 19.34 -3.16 -19.90
C ILE A 175 18.89 -4.01 -18.71
N ARG A 176 19.67 -4.00 -17.62
CA ARG A 176 19.34 -4.73 -16.38
C ARG A 176 19.07 -3.76 -15.24
N PHE A 177 18.01 -4.05 -14.48
CA PHE A 177 17.63 -3.32 -13.28
C PHE A 177 17.85 -4.14 -12.01
N ASN A 178 18.40 -3.50 -10.98
CA ASN A 178 18.41 -4.04 -9.60
C ASN A 178 17.22 -3.54 -8.78
N GLN A 179 16.72 -2.35 -9.08
CA GLN A 179 15.61 -1.66 -8.40
C GLN A 179 15.13 -0.45 -9.23
N PHE A 180 14.11 0.26 -8.75
CA PHE A 180 13.58 1.50 -9.32
C PHE A 180 13.62 2.64 -8.29
N ALA A 181 14.82 3.02 -7.84
CA ALA A 181 14.97 3.94 -6.71
C ALA A 181 14.80 5.43 -7.09
N GLY A 182 14.74 5.76 -8.37
CA GLY A 182 14.65 7.13 -8.88
C GLY A 182 15.94 7.93 -8.74
N GLU A 183 17.09 7.25 -8.77
CA GLU A 183 18.39 7.89 -8.64
C GLU A 183 18.69 8.77 -9.87
N PRO A 184 19.19 10.00 -9.71
CA PRO A 184 19.54 10.84 -10.86
C PRO A 184 20.50 10.16 -11.84
N ALA A 185 21.43 9.35 -11.32
CA ALA A 185 22.36 8.58 -12.13
C ALA A 185 21.69 7.46 -12.94
N SER A 186 20.71 6.74 -12.37
CA SER A 186 19.97 5.69 -13.09
C SER A 186 19.09 6.27 -14.19
N VAL A 187 18.40 7.37 -13.89
CA VAL A 187 17.59 8.11 -14.86
C VAL A 187 18.47 8.63 -16.01
N ALA A 188 19.67 9.14 -15.71
CA ALA A 188 20.64 9.56 -16.74
C ALA A 188 21.15 8.37 -17.57
N ALA A 189 21.44 7.23 -16.94
CA ALA A 189 21.87 6.01 -17.64
C ALA A 189 20.79 5.48 -18.61
N ILE A 190 19.51 5.59 -18.27
CA ILE A 190 18.40 5.23 -19.17
C ILE A 190 18.33 6.17 -20.37
N ARG A 191 18.47 7.48 -20.14
CA ARG A 191 18.49 8.45 -21.24
C ARG A 191 19.65 8.19 -22.20
N ALA A 192 20.84 7.91 -21.68
CA ALA A 192 21.98 7.50 -22.49
C ALA A 192 21.70 6.18 -23.22
N PHE A 193 21.18 5.17 -22.54
CA PHE A 193 20.83 3.88 -23.13
C PHE A 193 19.92 4.01 -24.36
N VAL A 194 18.85 4.79 -24.25
CA VAL A 194 17.92 5.01 -25.37
C VAL A 194 18.60 5.70 -26.56
N GLN A 195 19.51 6.65 -26.31
CA GLN A 195 20.27 7.34 -27.35
C GLN A 195 21.28 6.39 -28.02
N ASP A 196 22.08 5.70 -27.22
CA ASP A 196 23.15 4.81 -27.68
C ASP A 196 22.63 3.57 -28.42
N HIS A 197 21.40 3.15 -28.10
CA HIS A 197 20.76 1.97 -28.68
C HIS A 197 19.61 2.36 -29.61
N ALA A 198 19.65 3.56 -30.18
CA ALA A 198 18.55 4.10 -30.96
C ALA A 198 18.19 3.27 -32.22
N ASN A 199 19.15 2.53 -32.76
CA ASN A 199 18.98 1.65 -33.91
C ASN A 199 18.74 0.18 -33.52
N ALA A 200 18.47 -0.11 -32.24
CA ALA A 200 18.17 -1.46 -31.81
C ALA A 200 16.90 -1.97 -32.47
N LYS A 201 16.96 -3.21 -32.98
CA LYS A 201 15.81 -3.96 -33.51
C LYS A 201 15.01 -4.62 -32.39
N ALA A 202 15.66 -4.90 -31.25
CA ALA A 202 15.04 -5.45 -30.06
C ALA A 202 15.72 -4.92 -28.80
N VAL A 203 14.95 -4.82 -27.71
CA VAL A 203 15.44 -4.47 -26.38
C VAL A 203 15.05 -5.58 -25.40
N ILE A 204 16.01 -6.05 -24.62
CA ILE A 204 15.76 -6.92 -23.46
C ILE A 204 15.86 -6.08 -22.20
N ILE A 205 14.77 -6.07 -21.43
CA ILE A 205 14.70 -5.45 -20.10
C ILE A 205 14.78 -6.57 -19.07
N ASP A 206 15.92 -6.71 -18.40
CA ASP A 206 16.13 -7.75 -17.39
C ASP A 206 15.75 -7.25 -15.99
N THR A 207 14.67 -7.83 -15.47
CA THR A 207 14.12 -7.59 -14.14
C THR A 207 14.25 -8.79 -13.20
N ARG A 208 14.95 -9.85 -13.61
CA ARG A 208 15.05 -11.11 -12.83
C ARG A 208 15.77 -10.94 -11.50
N SER A 209 16.66 -9.95 -11.40
CA SER A 209 17.41 -9.62 -10.18
C SER A 209 16.83 -8.47 -9.38
N LEU A 210 15.58 -8.05 -9.66
CA LEU A 210 14.93 -7.00 -8.89
C LEU A 210 14.81 -7.41 -7.42
N ALA A 211 15.54 -6.70 -6.56
CA ALA A 211 15.52 -6.93 -5.13
C ALA A 211 14.22 -6.42 -4.48
N ARG A 212 13.67 -5.35 -5.05
CA ARG A 212 12.43 -4.68 -4.66
C ARG A 212 11.89 -3.89 -5.85
N GLY A 213 10.62 -3.51 -5.78
CA GLY A 213 10.04 -2.51 -6.68
C GLY A 213 10.60 -1.11 -6.41
N GLY A 214 9.85 -0.08 -6.79
CA GLY A 214 10.25 1.29 -6.51
C GLY A 214 9.28 2.32 -7.10
N GLY A 215 9.80 3.50 -7.42
CA GLY A 215 9.06 4.61 -8.00
C GLY A 215 8.96 4.55 -9.52
N LEU A 216 8.46 5.65 -10.11
CA LEU A 216 8.18 5.74 -11.54
C LEU A 216 9.30 6.43 -12.35
N ALA A 217 10.31 7.01 -11.71
CA ALA A 217 11.25 7.91 -12.39
C ALA A 217 12.04 7.24 -13.53
N GLU A 218 12.53 6.02 -13.33
CA GLU A 218 13.19 5.25 -14.39
C GLU A 218 12.22 4.82 -15.49
N MET A 219 10.98 4.47 -15.14
CA MET A 219 9.93 4.16 -16.11
C MET A 219 9.62 5.38 -16.99
N ASP A 220 9.46 6.55 -16.35
CA ASP A 220 9.18 7.82 -17.02
C ASP A 220 10.35 8.31 -17.88
N ALA A 221 11.57 7.79 -17.67
CA ALA A 221 12.72 8.04 -18.53
C ALA A 221 12.79 7.11 -19.74
N LEU A 222 12.21 5.91 -19.65
CA LEU A 222 12.27 4.89 -20.70
C LEU A 222 11.02 4.91 -21.61
N PHE A 223 9.83 4.96 -21.01
CA PHE A 223 8.56 4.81 -21.70
C PHE A 223 8.27 5.86 -22.78
N PRO A 224 8.73 7.12 -22.70
CA PRO A 224 8.55 8.07 -23.80
C PRO A 224 9.11 7.60 -25.15
N PHE A 225 10.02 6.61 -25.14
CA PHE A 225 10.66 6.05 -26.33
C PHE A 225 10.15 4.66 -26.72
N LEU A 226 9.14 4.14 -26.01
CA LEU A 226 8.50 2.86 -26.30
C LEU A 226 7.04 2.99 -26.75
N PHE A 227 6.42 4.16 -26.52
CA PHE A 227 5.02 4.41 -26.86
C PHE A 227 4.92 5.56 -27.86
N ALA A 228 4.20 5.35 -28.96
CA ALA A 228 4.01 6.35 -30.03
C ALA A 228 2.98 7.45 -29.67
N GLN A 229 2.07 7.12 -28.76
CA GLN A 229 0.95 7.94 -28.33
C GLN A 229 0.80 7.85 -26.82
N GLU A 230 0.14 8.84 -26.22
CA GLU A 230 -0.21 8.79 -24.80
C GLU A 230 -0.98 7.50 -24.52
N THR A 231 -0.49 6.70 -23.57
CA THR A 231 -1.03 5.37 -23.28
C THR A 231 -1.22 5.21 -21.78
N VAL A 232 -2.45 4.92 -21.35
CA VAL A 232 -2.73 4.52 -19.97
C VAL A 232 -2.13 3.14 -19.73
N LEU A 233 -1.14 3.05 -18.86
CA LEU A 233 -0.44 1.80 -18.55
C LEU A 233 -1.17 1.00 -17.48
N VAL A 234 -1.63 1.71 -16.45
CA VAL A 234 -2.40 1.13 -15.35
C VAL A 234 -3.35 2.17 -14.77
N GLU A 235 -4.55 1.73 -14.43
CA GLU A 235 -5.47 2.46 -13.58
C GLU A 235 -5.56 1.75 -12.22
N MET A 236 -5.29 2.49 -11.16
CA MET A 236 -5.21 1.98 -9.80
C MET A 236 -6.31 2.62 -8.98
N SER A 237 -7.26 1.81 -8.51
CA SER A 237 -8.24 2.21 -7.51
C SER A 237 -7.76 1.80 -6.12
N VAL A 238 -7.63 2.77 -5.22
CA VAL A 238 -7.34 2.51 -3.80
C VAL A 238 -8.44 3.10 -2.95
N ALA A 239 -8.82 2.41 -1.88
CA ALA A 239 -9.73 2.98 -0.90
C ALA A 239 -9.09 4.22 -0.26
N LYS A 240 -9.88 5.29 -0.09
CA LYS A 240 -9.43 6.49 0.60
C LYS A 240 -9.18 6.16 2.08
N ASN A 241 -8.00 6.55 2.57
CA ASN A 241 -7.67 6.46 3.99
C ASN A 241 -7.82 7.85 4.62
N ASP A 242 -8.59 7.95 5.70
CA ASP A 242 -8.78 9.21 6.46
C ASP A 242 -7.52 9.63 7.24
N ARG A 243 -6.49 8.76 7.30
CA ARG A 243 -5.23 9.04 7.97
C ARG A 243 -4.29 9.80 7.03
N LEU A 244 -4.22 11.11 7.22
CA LEU A 244 -3.18 11.99 6.68
C LEU A 244 -1.78 11.36 6.86
N GLY A 245 -1.06 11.10 5.76
CA GLY A 245 0.37 10.80 5.78
C GLY A 245 0.83 9.35 5.52
N ARG A 246 -0.07 8.37 5.26
CA ARG A 246 0.30 6.99 4.85
C ARG A 246 -0.41 6.48 3.59
N GLY A 247 -0.87 7.39 2.72
CA GLY A 247 -1.46 7.07 1.42
C GLY A 247 -0.41 6.94 0.31
N PRO A 248 -0.76 6.36 -0.86
CA PRO A 248 0.14 6.21 -2.00
C PRO A 248 0.71 7.57 -2.46
N VAL A 249 1.95 7.52 -2.94
CA VAL A 249 2.88 8.62 -3.31
C VAL A 249 2.20 10.00 -3.44
N PRO A 250 2.49 10.97 -2.56
CA PRO A 250 1.67 12.17 -2.38
C PRO A 250 1.73 13.23 -3.51
N PHE A 251 2.37 12.95 -4.65
CA PHE A 251 2.51 13.95 -5.71
C PHE A 251 1.93 13.43 -7.02
N ALA A 252 1.01 14.21 -7.61
CA ALA A 252 0.68 14.06 -9.01
C ALA A 252 1.92 14.43 -9.83
N THR A 253 2.32 13.54 -10.74
CA THR A 253 3.34 13.83 -11.76
C THR A 253 2.62 13.92 -13.12
N PRO A 254 3.24 14.46 -14.18
CA PRO A 254 2.65 14.43 -15.52
C PRO A 254 2.23 13.01 -15.94
N THR A 255 3.00 12.00 -15.51
CA THR A 255 2.79 10.59 -15.79
C THR A 255 1.86 9.90 -14.79
N LEU A 256 1.65 10.43 -13.58
CA LEU A 256 0.79 9.85 -12.55
C LEU A 256 -0.31 10.83 -12.15
N ARG A 257 -1.46 10.73 -12.80
CA ARG A 257 -2.61 11.63 -12.61
C ARG A 257 -3.72 11.01 -11.79
N THR A 258 -4.41 11.84 -11.01
CA THR A 258 -5.67 11.45 -10.35
C THR A 258 -6.81 11.63 -11.34
N VAL A 259 -7.69 10.63 -11.43
CA VAL A 259 -8.89 10.67 -12.29
C VAL A 259 -10.15 10.50 -11.43
N PRO A 260 -11.34 10.88 -11.93
CA PRO A 260 -12.59 10.65 -11.21
C PRO A 260 -12.81 9.17 -10.88
N GLY A 261 -13.36 8.90 -9.70
CA GLY A 261 -13.69 7.56 -9.23
C GLY A 261 -14.83 7.59 -8.20
N ALA A 262 -15.17 6.45 -7.63
CA ALA A 262 -16.20 6.38 -6.60
C ALA A 262 -15.86 7.25 -5.39
N ALA A 263 -16.87 7.70 -4.64
CA ALA A 263 -16.69 8.64 -3.53
C ALA A 263 -15.66 8.16 -2.49
N ASN A 264 -15.61 6.85 -2.21
CA ASN A 264 -14.68 6.22 -1.27
C ASN A 264 -13.33 5.79 -1.88
N GLN A 265 -13.09 6.07 -3.17
CA GLN A 265 -11.89 5.64 -3.90
C GLN A 265 -11.05 6.84 -4.34
N LEU A 266 -9.73 6.67 -4.28
CA LEU A 266 -8.77 7.45 -5.02
C LEU A 266 -8.37 6.63 -6.24
N VAL A 267 -8.63 7.14 -7.44
CA VAL A 267 -8.27 6.49 -8.70
C VAL A 267 -7.14 7.25 -9.34
N ARG A 268 -6.08 6.53 -9.72
CA ARG A 268 -4.90 7.11 -10.37
C ARG A 268 -4.57 6.35 -11.64
N GLN A 269 -4.15 7.07 -12.66
CA GLN A 269 -3.60 6.50 -13.88
C GLN A 269 -2.10 6.78 -13.94
N HIS A 270 -1.30 5.74 -14.14
CA HIS A 270 0.06 5.89 -14.66
C HIS A 270 -0.01 5.83 -16.19
N VAL A 271 0.60 6.81 -16.84
CA VAL A 271 0.46 7.09 -18.26
C VAL A 271 1.86 7.25 -18.86
N ALA A 272 2.12 6.53 -19.94
CA ALA A 272 3.27 6.79 -20.80
C ALA A 272 2.95 7.99 -21.70
N ILE A 273 3.77 9.02 -21.65
CA ILE A 273 3.67 10.19 -22.54
C ILE A 273 4.82 10.10 -23.55
N PRO A 274 4.56 10.07 -24.86
CA PRO A 274 5.60 9.94 -25.88
C PRO A 274 6.54 11.15 -25.87
N ASP A 275 7.83 10.93 -26.15
CA ASP A 275 8.76 12.03 -26.36
C ASP A 275 8.41 12.73 -27.69
N PRO A 276 8.17 14.06 -27.70
CA PRO A 276 7.79 14.77 -28.93
C PRO A 276 8.90 14.82 -29.98
N ALA A 277 10.16 14.63 -29.58
CA ALA A 277 11.32 14.53 -30.47
C ALA A 277 11.51 13.11 -31.02
N GLU A 278 10.87 12.10 -30.43
CA GLU A 278 10.92 10.73 -30.94
C GLU A 278 10.08 10.61 -32.22
N ARG A 279 10.77 10.31 -33.33
CA ARG A 279 10.16 10.17 -34.66
C ARG A 279 10.08 8.72 -35.14
N ARG A 280 10.83 7.80 -34.53
CA ARG A 280 10.93 6.39 -34.97
C ARG A 280 9.68 5.57 -34.66
N LEU A 281 8.81 6.07 -33.78
CA LEU A 281 7.58 5.41 -33.35
C LEU A 281 6.34 5.84 -34.15
N ARG A 282 6.47 6.82 -35.07
CA ARG A 282 5.36 7.43 -35.80
C ARG A 282 5.29 6.95 -37.24
#